data_AF-A0A4Z0KRF5-F1
#
_entry.id   AF-A0A4Z0KRF5-F1
#
_cell.length_a   1.000
_cell.length_b   1.000
_cell.length_c   1.000
_cell.angle_alpha   90.00
_cell.angle_beta   90.00
_cell.angle_gamma   90.00
#
_symmetry.space_group_name_H-M   'P 1'
#
loop_
_entity.id
_entity.type
_entity.pdbx_description
1 polymer ?
#
loop_
_entity_poly.entity_id
_entity_poly.type
_entity_poly.pdbx_seq_one_letter_code
_entity_poly.pdbx_strand_id
1 'polypeptide(L)'
;MSLQSVRQFLADHAPDIEINELNQSTATVELAAKAHNVEPGQIAKTLSLKVKDTIILVVAKGDARLDNKKLNSTFGANARMLSSEEVVNANGQPLGGVSRLSR
;
A
#
# COMPACT_ATOMS: atom_id res chain seq x y z
N MET A 1 -6.66 -8.39 5.93
CA MET A 1 -6.23 -8.39 7.35
C MET A 1 -7.21 -7.61 8.19
N SER A 2 -7.47 -8.06 9.41
CA SER A 2 -8.15 -7.27 10.44
C SER A 2 -7.12 -6.38 11.15
N LEU A 3 -7.58 -5.30 11.80
CA LEU A 3 -6.75 -4.46 12.66
C LEU A 3 -5.96 -5.29 13.70
N GLN A 4 -6.61 -6.33 14.26
CA GLN A 4 -5.99 -7.22 15.24
C GLN A 4 -4.76 -7.95 14.68
N SER A 5 -4.82 -8.44 13.44
CA SER A 5 -3.68 -9.10 12.81
C SER A 5 -2.50 -8.16 12.57
N VAL A 6 -2.76 -6.89 12.23
CA VAL A 6 -1.72 -5.86 12.07
C VAL A 6 -1.08 -5.52 13.42
N ARG A 7 -1.89 -5.40 14.48
CA ARG A 7 -1.42 -5.14 15.84
C ARG A 7 -0.49 -6.24 16.34
N GLN A 8 -0.84 -7.50 16.11
CA GLN A 8 0.01 -8.63 16.49
C GLN A 8 1.33 -8.62 15.70
N PHE A 9 1.28 -8.43 14.39
CA PHE A 9 2.50 -8.40 13.57
C PHE A 9 3.46 -7.29 14.00
N LEU A 10 2.93 -6.08 14.26
CA LEU A 10 3.75 -4.96 14.74
C LEU A 10 4.31 -5.21 16.14
N ALA A 11 3.54 -5.81 17.06
CA ALA A 11 4.06 -6.17 18.38
C ALA A 11 5.27 -7.13 18.30
N ASP A 12 5.26 -8.05 17.32
CA ASP A 12 6.32 -9.05 17.16
C ASP A 12 7.56 -8.50 16.42
N HIS A 13 7.38 -7.53 15.49
CA HIS A 13 8.46 -7.10 14.57
C HIS A 13 8.89 -5.63 14.72
N ALA A 14 8.02 -4.76 15.22
CA ALA A 14 8.24 -3.32 15.34
C ALA A 14 7.41 -2.75 16.51
N PRO A 15 7.73 -3.15 17.76
CA PRO A 15 6.93 -2.81 18.94
C PRO A 15 6.92 -1.32 19.28
N ASP A 16 7.83 -0.54 18.69
CA ASP A 16 7.94 0.90 18.78
C ASP A 16 6.96 1.65 17.86
N ILE A 17 6.29 0.95 16.93
CA ILE A 17 5.32 1.57 16.02
C ILE A 17 3.93 1.60 16.68
N GLU A 18 3.43 2.80 16.93
CA GLU A 18 2.07 3.02 17.43
C GLU A 18 1.03 3.01 16.29
N ILE A 19 -0.10 2.33 16.53
CA ILE A 19 -1.25 2.35 15.63
C ILE A 19 -2.20 3.46 16.05
N ASN A 20 -2.35 4.46 15.19
CA ASN A 20 -3.33 5.54 15.36
C ASN A 20 -4.64 5.20 14.65
N GLU A 21 -5.67 4.87 15.42
CA GLU A 21 -7.01 4.60 14.90
C GLU A 21 -7.79 5.90 14.78
N LEU A 22 -8.22 6.24 13.56
CA LEU A 22 -8.98 7.45 13.28
C LEU A 22 -10.44 7.09 12.95
N ASN A 23 -11.36 7.88 13.48
CA ASN A 23 -12.81 7.72 13.24
C ASN A 23 -13.25 8.20 11.84
N GLN A 24 -12.35 8.88 11.12
CA GLN A 24 -12.58 9.39 9.77
C GLN A 24 -11.96 8.45 8.73
N SER A 25 -12.58 8.38 7.55
CA SER A 25 -12.07 7.56 6.45
C SER A 25 -10.65 8.00 6.04
N THR A 26 -9.77 7.03 5.83
CA THR A 26 -8.39 7.22 5.33
C THR A 26 -8.18 6.47 4.01
N ALA A 27 -9.26 6.19 3.27
CA ALA A 27 -9.23 5.33 2.07
C ALA A 27 -8.47 5.92 0.88
N THR A 28 -8.24 7.23 0.86
CA THR A 28 -7.42 7.91 -0.15
C THR A 28 -6.27 8.65 0.50
N VAL A 29 -5.26 8.99 -0.30
CA VAL A 29 -4.11 9.79 0.14
C VAL A 29 -4.59 11.12 0.69
N GLU A 30 -5.50 11.81 0.00
CA GLU A 30 -6.00 13.12 0.44
C GLU A 30 -6.77 13.02 1.76
N LEU A 31 -7.58 11.97 1.93
CA LEU A 31 -8.33 11.74 3.16
C LEU A 31 -7.39 11.43 4.33
N ALA A 32 -6.41 10.54 4.13
CA ALA A 32 -5.42 10.21 5.14
C ALA A 32 -4.55 11.41 5.53
N ALA A 33 -4.09 12.19 4.53
CA ALA A 33 -3.28 13.38 4.74
C ALA A 33 -4.02 14.42 5.60
N LYS A 34 -5.28 14.70 5.25
CA LYS A 34 -6.15 15.57 6.04
C LYS A 34 -6.37 15.03 7.45
N ALA A 35 -6.58 13.72 7.56
CA ALA A 35 -6.87 13.06 8.82
C ALA A 35 -5.70 13.11 9.82
N HIS A 36 -4.47 13.06 9.30
CA HIS A 36 -3.24 13.16 10.07
C HIS A 36 -2.67 14.58 10.13
N ASN A 37 -3.28 15.56 9.46
CA ASN A 37 -2.79 16.92 9.32
C ASN A 37 -1.34 16.99 8.77
N VAL A 38 -1.09 16.23 7.70
CA VAL A 38 0.21 16.14 7.02
C VAL A 38 0.07 16.41 5.53
N GLU A 39 1.19 16.63 4.85
CA GLU A 39 1.21 16.76 3.40
C GLU A 39 0.89 15.41 2.71
N PRO A 40 0.19 15.38 1.58
CA PRO A 40 -0.11 14.15 0.82
C PRO A 40 1.11 13.28 0.51
N GLY A 41 2.29 13.89 0.33
CA GLY A 41 3.55 13.19 0.12
C GLY A 41 4.08 12.42 1.34
N GLN A 42 3.58 12.71 2.54
CA GLN A 42 3.94 12.00 3.77
C GLN A 42 3.10 10.74 3.99
N ILE A 43 2.01 10.57 3.26
CA ILE A 43 1.21 9.34 3.28
C ILE A 43 1.89 8.31 2.39
N ALA A 44 2.24 7.15 2.95
CA ALA A 44 2.70 6.01 2.16
C ALA A 44 1.51 5.31 1.50
N LYS A 45 1.62 5.02 0.20
CA LYS A 45 0.67 4.17 -0.53
C LYS A 45 1.36 2.90 -1.01
N THR A 46 0.64 1.79 -0.90
CA THR A 46 1.06 0.50 -1.44
C THR A 46 0.34 0.27 -2.76
N LEU A 47 1.11 0.03 -3.82
CA LEU A 47 0.61 -0.29 -5.15
C LEU A 47 0.96 -1.74 -5.50
N SER A 48 -0.01 -2.49 -5.99
CA SER A 48 0.21 -3.86 -6.47
C SER A 48 0.30 -3.88 -7.98
N LEU A 49 1.43 -4.37 -8.48
CA LEU A 49 1.73 -4.40 -9.91
C LEU A 49 1.99 -5.84 -10.35
N LYS A 50 1.56 -6.18 -11.55
CA LYS A 50 1.97 -7.40 -12.24
C LYS A 50 3.10 -7.08 -13.20
N VAL A 51 4.20 -7.80 -13.06
CA VAL A 51 5.33 -7.79 -13.99
C VAL A 51 5.53 -9.21 -14.51
N LYS A 52 5.28 -9.42 -15.80
CA LYS A 52 5.21 -10.76 -16.41
C LYS A 52 4.23 -11.65 -15.62
N ASP A 53 4.72 -12.70 -14.98
CA ASP A 53 3.93 -13.66 -14.18
C ASP A 53 4.07 -13.45 -12.67
N THR A 54 4.74 -12.36 -12.23
CA THR A 54 4.99 -12.06 -10.83
C THR A 54 4.21 -10.85 -10.36
N ILE A 55 3.68 -10.92 -9.14
CA ILE A 55 3.06 -9.78 -8.46
C ILE A 55 4.10 -9.15 -7.53
N ILE A 56 4.28 -7.84 -7.68
CA ILE A 56 5.16 -7.03 -6.83
C ILE A 56 4.34 -5.98 -6.09
N LEU A 57 4.86 -5.54 -4.95
CA LEU A 57 4.32 -4.43 -4.19
C LEU A 57 5.33 -3.29 -4.19
N VAL A 58 4.84 -2.10 -4.46
CA VAL A 58 5.62 -0.87 -4.44
C VAL A 58 5.04 0.04 -3.39
N VAL A 59 5.84 0.38 -2.39
CA VAL A 59 5.52 1.44 -1.43
C VAL A 59 6.07 2.75 -1.96
N ALA A 60 5.21 3.75 -2.11
CA ALA A 60 5.56 5.07 -2.63
C ALA A 60 4.91 6.17 -1.81
N LYS A 61 5.44 7.39 -1.90
CA LYS A 61 4.76 8.59 -1.38
C LYS A 61 3.40 8.80 -2.06
N GLY A 62 2.44 9.37 -1.35
CA GLY A 62 1.05 9.43 -1.77
C GLY A 62 0.84 10.21 -3.08
N ASP A 63 1.61 11.28 -3.26
CA ASP A 63 1.61 12.15 -4.44
C ASP A 63 2.50 11.64 -5.59
N ALA A 64 3.33 10.61 -5.39
CA ALA A 64 4.17 10.08 -6.45
C ALA A 64 3.35 9.32 -7.49
N ARG A 65 3.76 9.42 -8.75
CA ARG A 65 3.24 8.59 -9.84
C ARG A 65 4.28 7.56 -10.24
N LEU A 66 3.79 6.40 -10.67
CA LEU A 66 4.65 5.37 -11.24
C LEU A 66 5.15 5.82 -12.61
N ASP A 67 6.43 5.58 -12.85
CA ASP A 67 7.08 5.81 -14.12
C ASP A 67 7.33 4.45 -14.79
N ASN A 68 6.60 4.18 -15.87
CA ASN A 68 6.69 2.90 -16.59
C ASN A 68 8.09 2.64 -17.15
N LYS A 69 8.84 3.69 -17.52
CA LYS A 69 10.22 3.55 -18.02
C LYS A 69 11.14 3.10 -16.90
N LYS A 70 11.00 3.68 -15.70
CA LYS A 70 11.76 3.24 -14.51
C LYS A 70 11.39 1.82 -14.11
N LEU A 71 10.09 1.48 -14.09
CA LEU A 71 9.63 0.13 -13.78
C LEU A 71 10.19 -0.90 -14.77
N ASN A 72 10.16 -0.60 -16.07
CA ASN A 72 10.73 -1.49 -17.08
C ASN A 72 12.25 -1.65 -16.89
N SER A 73 12.97 -0.55 -16.64
CA SER A 73 14.41 -0.59 -16.37
C SER A 73 14.76 -1.39 -15.11
N THR A 74 13.94 -1.34 -14.06
CA THR A 74 14.20 -2.03 -12.79
C THR A 74 13.80 -3.51 -12.84
N PHE A 75 12.66 -3.83 -13.46
CA PHE A 75 12.09 -5.18 -13.44
C PHE A 75 12.22 -5.95 -14.76
N GLY A 76 12.82 -5.33 -15.79
CA GLY A 76 13.06 -5.95 -17.11
C GLY A 76 11.78 -6.28 -17.89
N ALA A 77 10.65 -5.65 -17.54
CA ALA A 77 9.38 -5.77 -18.25
C ALA A 77 8.41 -4.64 -17.90
N ASN A 78 7.43 -4.43 -18.77
CA ASN A 78 6.33 -3.51 -18.50
C ASN A 78 5.53 -4.02 -17.30
N ALA A 79 5.38 -3.14 -16.30
CA ALA A 79 4.49 -3.36 -15.19
C ALA A 79 3.08 -2.87 -15.56
N ARG A 80 2.07 -3.60 -15.13
CA ARG A 80 0.69 -3.11 -15.15
C ARG A 80 0.11 -3.10 -13.74
N MET A 81 -0.78 -2.16 -13.45
CA MET A 81 -1.59 -2.24 -12.24
C MET A 81 -2.49 -3.48 -12.30
N LEU A 82 -2.67 -4.11 -11.14
CA LEU A 82 -3.69 -5.12 -10.95
C LEU A 82 -5.08 -4.47 -10.99
N SER A 83 -6.06 -5.17 -11.56
CA SER A 83 -7.46 -4.77 -11.43
C SER A 83 -7.94 -4.94 -9.98
N SER A 84 -9.05 -4.31 -9.61
CA SER A 84 -9.63 -4.46 -8.26
C SER A 84 -9.85 -5.93 -7.89
N GLU A 85 -10.32 -6.75 -8.84
CA GLU A 85 -10.53 -8.19 -8.64
C GLU A 85 -9.20 -8.93 -8.43
N GLU A 86 -8.18 -8.62 -9.23
CA GLU A 86 -6.86 -9.22 -9.07
C GLU A 86 -6.19 -8.81 -7.77
N VAL A 87 -6.41 -7.58 -7.29
CA VAL A 87 -5.93 -7.12 -5.98
C VAL A 87 -6.62 -7.90 -4.86
N VAL A 88 -7.93 -8.10 -4.93
CA VAL A 88 -8.65 -8.91 -3.93
C VAL A 88 -8.16 -10.36 -3.95
N ASN A 89 -7.98 -10.95 -5.14
CA ASN A 89 -7.49 -12.33 -5.27
C ASN A 89 -6.04 -12.49 -4.80
N ALA A 90 -5.18 -11.50 -5.05
CA ALA A 90 -3.76 -11.58 -4.71
C ALA A 90 -3.45 -11.15 -3.26
N ASN A 91 -4.17 -10.16 -2.75
CA ASN A 91 -3.89 -9.52 -1.45
C ASN A 91 -4.96 -9.77 -0.39
N GLY A 92 -6.13 -10.30 -0.76
CA GLY A 92 -7.25 -10.55 0.16
C GLY A 92 -7.92 -9.28 0.70
N GLN A 93 -7.68 -8.12 0.11
CA GLN A 93 -8.22 -6.82 0.54
C GLN A 93 -8.55 -5.92 -0.66
N PRO A 94 -9.58 -5.06 -0.55
CA PRO A 94 -9.89 -4.08 -1.59
C PRO A 94 -8.83 -2.97 -1.69
N LEU A 95 -8.85 -2.26 -2.82
CA LEU A 95 -8.06 -1.05 -3.06
C LEU A 95 -8.31 0.00 -1.96
N GLY A 96 -7.28 0.77 -1.60
CA GLY A 96 -7.36 1.82 -0.56
C GLY A 96 -7.14 1.34 0.88
N GLY A 97 -7.06 0.02 1.11
CA GLY A 97 -6.75 -0.59 2.41
C GLY A 97 -5.64 -1.64 2.37
N VAL A 98 -4.78 -1.59 1.34
CA VAL A 98 -3.72 -2.58 1.11
C VAL A 98 -2.56 -2.32 2.08
N SER A 99 -2.61 -2.98 3.24
CA SER A 99 -1.47 -3.12 4.13
C SER A 99 -0.98 -4.56 4.04
N ARG A 100 0.22 -4.78 3.47
CA ARG A 100 0.84 -6.11 3.50
C ARG A 100 2.03 -6.08 4.46
N LEU A 101 1.71 -6.11 5.74
CA LEU A 101 2.64 -6.46 6.81
C LEU A 101 2.64 -7.97 7.05
N SER A 102 2.57 -8.78 5.99
CA SER A 102 2.51 -10.24 6.08
C SER A 102 3.52 -10.88 5.16
N ARG A 103 4.79 -10.72 5.54
CA ARG A 103 5.90 -11.66 5.35
C ARG A 103 7.13 -11.12 6.06
#